data_AF-A0A950T3U2-F1
#
_entry.id   AF-A0A950T3U2-F1
#
_cell.length_a   1.000
_cell.length_b   1.000
_cell.length_c   1.000
_cell.angle_alpha   90.00
_cell.angle_beta   90.00
_cell.angle_gamma   90.00
#
_symmetry.space_group_name_H-M   'P 1'
#
loop_
_entity.id
_entity.type
_entity.pdbx_description
1 polymer ?
#
loop_
_entity_poly.entity_id
_entity_poly.type
_entity_poly.pdbx_seq_one_letter_code
_entity_poly.pdbx_strand_id
1 'polypeptide(L)'
;KRRLNGRRSILGSHLNFGERERGWDFVSPGYGDVDFVSLIRALNDIGYAGPLSCEWEDSGMDREWGAQNALAFVRRTDFPPSTVSPWA
;
A
#
# COMPACT_ATOMS: atom_id res chain seq x y z
N LYS A 1 -7.04 1.55 6.31
CA LYS A 1 -7.80 0.40 6.83
C LYS A 1 -9.30 0.57 6.61
N ARG A 2 -10.02 -0.50 6.25
CA ARG A 2 -11.48 -0.51 6.08
C ARG A 2 -12.22 -0.44 7.41
N ARG A 3 -13.28 0.36 7.48
CA ARG A 3 -14.12 0.65 8.66
C ARG A 3 -15.59 0.66 8.27
N LEU A 4 -16.14 -0.50 7.94
CA LEU A 4 -17.53 -0.65 7.49
C LEU A 4 -18.47 -0.87 8.67
N ASN A 5 -19.64 -0.23 8.67
CA ASN A 5 -20.62 -0.34 9.76
C ASN A 5 -22.09 -0.19 9.30
N GLY A 6 -22.38 -0.47 8.03
CA GLY A 6 -23.71 -0.29 7.43
C GLY A 6 -24.01 1.15 6.98
N ARG A 7 -23.46 2.18 7.65
CA ARG A 7 -23.50 3.57 7.18
C ARG A 7 -22.26 3.96 6.37
N ARG A 8 -21.09 3.53 6.82
CA ARG A 8 -19.83 3.63 6.09
C ARG A 8 -19.76 2.47 5.10
N SER A 9 -19.83 2.80 3.81
CA SER A 9 -19.91 1.82 2.71
C SER A 9 -18.60 1.73 1.93
N ILE A 10 -18.47 0.66 1.15
CA ILE A 10 -17.37 0.46 0.18
C ILE A 10 -17.35 1.53 -0.92
N LEU A 11 -18.50 2.16 -1.21
CA LEU A 11 -18.64 3.16 -2.27
C LEU A 11 -18.15 4.56 -1.86
N GLY A 12 -17.80 4.77 -0.59
CA GLY A 12 -17.33 6.08 -0.10
C GLY A 12 -18.41 7.17 0.00
N SER A 13 -19.66 6.88 -0.42
CA SER A 13 -20.84 7.73 -0.23
C SER A 13 -20.73 9.16 -0.81
N HIS A 14 -19.95 9.35 -1.88
CA HIS A 14 -19.66 10.67 -2.47
C HIS A 14 -19.03 11.68 -1.49
N LEU A 15 -18.43 11.20 -0.39
CA LEU A 15 -17.71 12.04 0.56
C LEU A 15 -16.29 12.33 0.05
N ASN A 16 -15.73 13.48 0.39
CA ASN A 16 -14.35 13.82 0.02
C ASN A 16 -13.34 12.92 0.74
N PHE A 17 -12.13 12.78 0.17
CA PHE A 17 -11.03 12.11 0.86
C PHE A 17 -10.73 12.78 2.20
N GLY A 18 -10.43 11.97 3.22
CA GLY A 18 -10.21 12.40 4.61
C GLY A 18 -11.47 12.49 5.45
N GLU A 19 -12.66 12.42 4.87
CA GLU A 19 -13.89 12.44 5.64
C GLU A 19 -14.06 11.18 6.48
N ARG A 20 -14.26 11.36 7.79
CA ARG A 20 -14.31 10.28 8.80
C ARG A 20 -15.37 9.22 8.51
N GLU A 21 -16.40 9.59 7.74
CA GLU A 21 -17.53 8.73 7.39
C GLU A 21 -17.31 7.88 6.15
N ARG A 22 -16.14 7.98 5.51
CA ARG A 22 -15.74 7.01 4.50
C ARG A 22 -15.43 5.65 5.13
N GLY A 23 -15.88 4.60 4.45
CA GLY A 23 -15.59 3.22 4.83
C GLY A 23 -14.12 2.83 4.61
N TRP A 24 -13.39 3.58 3.80
CA TRP A 24 -11.96 3.44 3.54
C TRP A 24 -11.43 4.76 2.96
N ASP A 25 -10.12 4.96 3.01
CA ASP A 25 -9.45 6.13 2.46
C ASP A 25 -8.06 5.78 1.94
N PHE A 26 -7.48 6.67 1.15
CA PHE A 26 -6.07 6.61 0.79
C PHE A 26 -5.21 6.95 2.01
N VAL A 27 -4.19 6.13 2.23
CA VAL A 27 -3.24 6.28 3.34
C VAL A 27 -1.85 5.91 2.84
N SER A 28 -0.83 6.47 3.48
CA SER A 28 0.57 6.20 3.11
C SER A 28 0.88 4.69 3.19
N PRO A 29 1.80 4.17 2.33
CA PRO A 29 2.22 2.77 2.36
C PRO A 29 2.62 2.30 3.77
N GLY A 30 2.11 1.14 4.18
CA GLY A 30 2.30 0.59 5.52
C GLY A 30 1.22 0.95 6.56
N TYR A 31 0.34 1.91 6.28
CA TYR A 31 -0.76 2.31 7.18
C TYR A 31 -2.13 1.76 6.72
N GLY A 32 -2.16 1.13 5.55
CA GLY A 32 -3.36 0.56 4.90
C GLY A 32 -3.62 -0.90 5.22
N ASP A 33 -4.39 -1.54 4.33
CA ASP A 33 -4.70 -2.98 4.37
C ASP A 33 -3.99 -3.77 3.26
N VAL A 34 -3.15 -3.13 2.44
CA VAL A 34 -2.45 -3.79 1.33
C VAL A 34 -1.38 -4.74 1.89
N ASP A 35 -1.41 -6.00 1.45
CA ASP A 35 -0.35 -6.98 1.74
C ASP A 35 0.80 -6.82 0.74
N PHE A 36 1.73 -5.93 1.07
CA PHE A 36 2.91 -5.67 0.25
C PHE A 36 3.88 -6.86 0.18
N VAL A 37 3.91 -7.74 1.19
CA VAL A 37 4.84 -8.88 1.18
C VAL A 37 4.40 -9.88 0.12
N SER A 38 3.10 -10.19 0.05
CA SER A 38 2.55 -11.06 -0.99
C SER A 38 2.68 -10.42 -2.38
N LEU A 39 2.52 -9.09 -2.50
CA LEU A 39 2.75 -8.36 -3.74
C LEU A 39 4.19 -8.52 -4.25
N ILE A 40 5.19 -8.28 -3.40
CA ILE A 40 6.62 -8.40 -3.77
C ILE A 40 6.97 -9.84 -4.17
N ARG A 41 6.43 -10.84 -3.47
CA ARG A 41 6.60 -12.25 -3.88
C ARG A 41 6.02 -12.52 -5.25
N ALA A 42 4.81 -12.04 -5.54
CA ALA A 42 4.19 -12.22 -6.84
C ALA A 42 5.01 -11.55 -7.97
N LEU A 43 5.59 -10.38 -7.72
CA LEU A 43 6.49 -9.71 -8.67
C LEU A 43 7.77 -10.52 -8.91
N ASN A 44 8.34 -11.06 -7.84
CA ASN A 44 9.49 -11.94 -7.89
C ASN A 44 9.20 -13.24 -8.67
N ASP A 45 8.03 -13.87 -8.45
CA ASP A 45 7.62 -15.12 -9.11
C ASP A 45 7.52 -14.96 -10.63
N ILE A 46 7.11 -13.79 -11.12
CA ILE A 46 7.03 -13.49 -12.55
C ILE A 46 8.33 -12.89 -13.11
N GLY A 47 9.36 -12.71 -12.29
CA GLY A 47 10.64 -12.12 -12.71
C GLY A 47 10.56 -10.65 -13.11
N TYR A 48 9.66 -9.87 -12.49
CA TYR A 48 9.56 -8.44 -12.77
C TYR A 48 10.81 -7.69 -12.29
N ALA A 49 11.53 -7.05 -13.21
CA ALA A 49 12.76 -6.31 -12.93
C ALA A 49 12.65 -4.80 -13.21
N GLY A 50 11.43 -4.30 -13.44
CA GLY A 50 11.17 -2.88 -13.66
C GLY A 50 11.16 -2.05 -12.36
N PRO A 51 11.05 -0.72 -12.45
CA PRO A 51 10.99 0.14 -11.28
C PRO A 51 9.65 0.03 -10.54
N LEU A 52 9.68 0.05 -9.21
CA LEU A 52 8.49 0.24 -8.37
C LEU A 52 8.20 1.73 -8.21
N SER A 53 7.10 2.19 -8.79
CA SER A 53 6.63 3.57 -8.65
C SER A 53 5.87 3.77 -7.34
N CYS A 54 6.02 4.95 -6.73
CA CYS A 54 5.26 5.37 -5.55
C CYS A 54 4.35 6.54 -5.92
N GLU A 55 3.05 6.28 -6.04
CA GLU A 55 2.02 7.32 -6.01
C GLU A 55 1.65 7.59 -4.55
N TRP A 56 1.77 8.84 -4.11
CA TRP A 56 1.55 9.20 -2.71
C TRP A 56 0.26 10.00 -2.52
N GLU A 57 -0.62 9.50 -1.65
CA GLU A 57 -1.84 10.18 -1.22
C GLU A 57 -2.22 9.75 0.21
N ASP A 58 -2.32 10.72 1.10
CA ASP A 58 -2.85 10.55 2.46
C ASP A 58 -3.32 11.92 2.97
N SER A 59 -4.63 12.10 3.13
CA SER A 59 -5.22 13.37 3.59
C SER A 59 -4.95 13.67 5.06
N GLY A 60 -4.50 12.67 5.84
CA GLY A 60 -4.18 12.79 7.25
C GLY A 60 -2.69 13.00 7.55
N MET A 61 -1.84 13.15 6.53
CA MET A 61 -0.39 13.19 6.68
C MET A 61 0.22 14.37 5.90
N ASP A 62 1.30 14.96 6.41
CA ASP A 62 2.08 15.94 5.65
C ASP A 62 2.70 15.28 4.41
N ARG A 63 2.67 16.00 3.28
CA ARG A 63 3.08 15.46 1.98
C ARG A 63 4.55 15.13 1.90
N GLU A 64 5.42 16.02 2.36
CA GLU A 64 6.87 15.83 2.23
C GLU A 64 7.36 14.75 3.17
N TRP A 65 6.87 14.77 4.41
CA TRP A 65 7.13 13.72 5.38
C TRP A 65 6.62 12.36 4.87
N GLY A 66 5.39 12.34 4.36
CA GLY A 66 4.76 11.12 3.87
C GLY A 66 5.47 10.55 2.65
N ALA A 67 5.90 11.37 1.70
CA ALA A 67 6.63 10.91 0.52
C ALA A 67 7.96 10.24 0.91
N GLN A 68 8.70 10.82 1.86
CA GLN A 68 9.93 10.22 2.39
C GLN A 68 9.65 8.91 3.14
N ASN A 69 8.60 8.87 3.97
CA ASN A 69 8.21 7.68 4.72
C ASN A 69 7.78 6.54 3.78
N ALA A 70 6.99 6.84 2.77
CA ALA A 70 6.53 5.90 1.75
C ALA A 70 7.69 5.28 0.97
N LEU A 71 8.65 6.10 0.52
CA LEU A 71 9.84 5.62 -0.18
C LEU A 71 10.67 4.68 0.70
N ALA A 72 10.86 5.05 1.98
CA ALA A 72 11.57 4.20 2.94
C ALA A 72 10.83 2.88 3.22
N PHE A 73 9.49 2.91 3.27
CA PHE A 73 8.66 1.71 3.41
C PHE A 73 8.82 0.77 2.21
N VAL A 74 8.70 1.29 0.99
CA VAL A 74 8.81 0.47 -0.23
C VAL A 74 10.19 -0.15 -0.34
N ARG A 75 11.26 0.62 -0.15
CA ARG A 75 12.65 0.10 -0.17
C ARG A 75 12.90 -0.99 0.87
N ARG A 76 12.29 -0.89 2.05
CA ARG A 76 12.42 -1.92 3.10
C ARG A 76 11.65 -3.20 2.75
N THR A 77 10.56 -3.07 2.01
CA THR A 77 9.66 -4.18 1.69
C THR A 77 10.04 -4.89 0.39
N ASP A 78 10.77 -4.22 -0.49
CA ASP A 78 11.33 -4.76 -1.73
C ASP A 78 12.56 -5.64 -1.43
N PHE A 79 12.34 -6.95 -1.29
CA PHE A 79 13.37 -7.94 -1.00
C PHE A 79 13.59 -8.88 -2.21
N PRO A 80 14.83 -9.39 -2.40
CA PRO A 80 15.13 -10.29 -3.49
C PRO A 80 14.49 -11.68 -3.29
N PRO A 81 14.17 -12.41 -4.38
CA PRO A 81 13.74 -13.80 -4.27
C PRO A 81 14.87 -14.71 -3.75
N SER A 82 14.49 -15.88 -3.22
CA SER A 82 15.46 -16.93 -2.89
C SER A 82 16.12 -17.46 -4.16
N THR A 83 17.44 -17.60 -4.14
CA THR A 83 18.22 -18.27 -5.20
C THR A 83 18.43 -19.76 -4.91
N VAL A 84 18.07 -20.23 -3.71
CA VAL A 84 18.12 -21.65 -3.36
C VAL A 84 16.82 -22.29 -3.84
N SER A 85 16.94 -23.21 -4.79
CA SER A 85 15.81 -24.02 -5.26
C SER A 85 15.40 -25.00 -4.15
N PRO A 86 14.13 -25.02 -3.71
CA PRO A 86 13.63 -26.06 -2.82
C PRO A 86 13.43 -27.42 -3.52
N TRP A 87 13.68 -27.49 -4.83
CA TRP A 87 13.46 -28.67 -5.68
C TRP A 87 14.72 -29.13 -6.44
N ALA A 88 15.89 -28.58 -6.12
CA ALA A 88 17.18 -29.07 -6.65
C ALA A 88 17.75 -30.16 -5.74
#